data_AF-K2DFM6-F1
#
_entry.id   AF-K2DFM6-F1
#
_cell.length_a   1.000
_cell.length_b   1.000
_cell.length_c   1.000
_cell.angle_alpha   90.00
_cell.angle_beta   90.00
_cell.angle_gamma   90.00
#
_symmetry.space_group_name_H-M   'P 1'
#
loop_
_entity.id
_entity.type
_entity.pdbx_description
1 polymer ?
#
loop_
_entity_poly.entity_id
_entity_poly.type
_entity_poly.pdbx_seq_one_letter_code
_entity_poly.pdbx_strand_id
1 'polypeptide(L)'
;FYFTWYQVKGFYQINNPVIIEAGKAADKLLPKDAVVVAPYNGDTAFLYQTNRKGWPVTALPLKELATDYGATHFVSTTHDDKTNWVIRHFQVLENNPGFVIADLTKVVNSLEGDPEP
;
A
#
# COMPACT_ATOMS: atom_id res chain seq x y z
N PHE A 1 -44.58 -5.24 10.31
CA PHE A 1 -43.58 -5.89 9.44
C PHE A 1 -43.02 -4.85 8.48
N TYR A 2 -42.02 -4.04 8.87
CA TYR A 2 -41.35 -3.09 7.97
C TYR A 2 -40.06 -2.56 8.63
N PHE A 3 -38.97 -3.34 8.63
CA PHE A 3 -37.64 -2.83 9.02
C PHE A 3 -36.53 -3.71 8.45
N THR A 4 -36.25 -3.60 7.14
CA THR A 4 -34.91 -3.92 6.59
C THR A 4 -34.77 -3.45 5.14
N TRP A 5 -34.60 -2.14 4.93
CA TRP A 5 -34.04 -1.61 3.67
C TRP A 5 -32.90 -0.59 3.90
N TYR A 6 -32.47 -0.41 5.15
CA TYR A 6 -31.54 0.67 5.53
C TYR A 6 -30.12 0.21 5.91
N GLN A 7 -29.70 -1.01 5.56
CA GLN A 7 -28.36 -1.52 5.91
C GLN A 7 -27.45 -1.89 4.73
N VAL A 8 -27.71 -1.38 3.52
CA VAL A 8 -26.79 -1.58 2.37
C VAL A 8 -26.26 -0.25 1.82
N LYS A 9 -26.02 0.74 2.69
CA LYS A 9 -25.38 2.02 2.31
C LYS A 9 -24.25 2.46 3.26
N GLY A 10 -23.71 1.54 4.07
CA GLY A 10 -22.66 1.84 5.04
C GLY A 10 -21.22 1.59 4.61
N PHE A 11 -20.97 1.01 3.43
CA PHE A 11 -19.61 0.59 3.03
C PHE A 11 -19.02 1.31 1.80
N TYR A 12 -19.80 2.17 1.12
CA TYR A 12 -19.37 2.82 -0.13
C TYR A 12 -19.13 4.35 0.00
N GLN A 13 -19.24 4.92 1.21
CA GLN A 13 -19.31 6.38 1.41
C GLN A 13 -18.36 6.95 2.47
N ILE A 14 -17.21 6.33 2.72
CA ILE A 14 -16.07 7.10 3.20
C ILE A 14 -15.16 7.25 1.99
N ASN A 15 -15.36 8.33 1.22
CA ASN A 15 -14.32 8.87 0.37
C ASN A 15 -13.08 9.00 1.27
N ASN A 16 -12.11 8.09 1.13
CA ASN A 16 -10.85 8.20 1.84
C ASN A 16 -9.96 9.08 0.96
N PRO A 17 -9.94 10.42 1.14
CA PRO A 17 -9.18 11.31 0.26
C PRO A 17 -7.68 10.95 0.25
N VAL A 18 -7.20 10.31 1.33
CA VAL A 18 -5.81 9.91 1.50
C VAL A 18 -5.40 8.86 0.45
N ILE A 19 -6.24 7.87 0.13
CA ILE A 19 -5.90 6.88 -0.91
C ILE A 19 -5.84 7.50 -2.31
N ILE A 20 -6.63 8.56 -2.56
CA ILE A 20 -6.62 9.30 -3.83
C ILE A 20 -5.35 10.15 -3.92
N GLU A 21 -4.98 10.83 -2.84
CA GLU A 21 -3.77 11.63 -2.76
C GLU A 21 -2.51 10.76 -2.89
N ALA A 22 -2.42 9.69 -2.10
CA ALA A 22 -1.33 8.72 -2.17
C ALA A 22 -1.26 8.05 -3.54
N GLY A 23 -2.40 7.71 -4.15
CA GLY A 23 -2.45 7.15 -5.50
C GLY A 23 -1.93 8.12 -6.57
N LYS A 24 -2.30 9.40 -6.49
CA LYS A 24 -1.78 10.45 -7.39
C LYS A 24 -0.27 10.67 -7.20
N ALA A 25 0.20 10.69 -5.95
CA ALA A 25 1.62 10.79 -5.64
C ALA A 25 2.38 9.58 -6.22
N ALA A 26 1.86 8.38 -6.03
CA ALA A 26 2.41 7.16 -6.61
C ALA A 26 2.42 7.20 -8.15
N ASP A 27 1.34 7.60 -8.81
CA ASP A 27 1.31 7.64 -10.29
C ASP A 27 2.34 8.64 -10.85
N LYS A 28 2.62 9.73 -10.12
CA LYS A 28 3.60 10.75 -10.49
C LYS A 28 5.05 10.30 -10.23
N LEU A 29 5.31 9.65 -9.11
CA LEU A 29 6.66 9.29 -8.66
C LEU A 29 7.16 7.97 -9.26
N LEU A 30 6.25 7.00 -9.45
CA LEU A 30 6.64 5.64 -9.79
C LEU A 30 6.78 5.44 -11.31
N PRO A 31 7.75 4.64 -11.79
CA PRO A 31 7.83 4.21 -13.19
C PRO A 31 6.54 3.51 -13.64
N LYS A 32 6.17 3.61 -14.93
CA LYS A 32 4.89 3.06 -15.44
C LYS A 32 4.80 1.54 -15.39
N ASP A 33 5.92 0.85 -15.37
CA ASP A 33 6.06 -0.59 -15.25
C ASP A 33 6.20 -1.09 -13.80
N ALA A 34 6.20 -0.18 -12.83
CA ALA A 34 6.30 -0.52 -11.41
C ALA A 34 5.23 -1.52 -10.98
N VAL A 35 5.65 -2.48 -10.14
CA VAL A 35 4.77 -3.41 -9.42
C VAL A 35 4.65 -2.93 -7.98
N VAL A 36 3.42 -2.65 -7.55
CA VAL A 36 3.13 -1.93 -6.30
C VAL A 36 2.41 -2.84 -5.31
N VAL A 37 2.90 -2.84 -4.07
CA VAL A 37 2.17 -3.41 -2.92
C VAL A 37 1.47 -2.24 -2.22
N ALA A 38 0.15 -2.21 -2.30
CA ALA A 38 -0.70 -1.15 -1.77
C ALA A 38 -1.74 -1.75 -0.80
N PRO A 39 -1.34 -2.18 0.41
CA PRO A 39 -2.21 -2.87 1.33
C PRO A 39 -3.39 -1.97 1.75
N TYR A 40 -4.61 -2.47 1.53
CA TYR A 40 -5.83 -1.80 1.96
C TYR A 40 -6.89 -2.83 2.37
N ASN A 41 -6.52 -3.72 3.30
CA ASN A 41 -7.38 -4.81 3.78
C ASN A 41 -7.95 -5.69 2.64
N GLY A 42 -7.19 -5.87 1.55
CA GLY A 42 -7.60 -6.64 0.38
C GLY A 42 -8.51 -5.91 -0.61
N ASP A 43 -8.93 -4.67 -0.32
CA ASP A 43 -9.68 -3.84 -1.27
C ASP A 43 -8.75 -3.26 -2.34
N THR A 44 -9.09 -3.52 -3.61
CA THR A 44 -8.31 -3.12 -4.78
C THR A 44 -8.46 -1.65 -5.13
N ALA A 45 -9.38 -0.92 -4.49
CA ALA A 45 -9.62 0.49 -4.74
C ALA A 45 -8.34 1.33 -4.59
N PHE A 46 -7.53 1.06 -3.58
CA PHE A 46 -6.27 1.80 -3.38
C PHE A 46 -5.24 1.50 -4.46
N LEU A 47 -5.02 0.22 -4.76
CA LEU A 47 -4.10 -0.20 -5.84
C LEU A 47 -4.50 0.44 -7.17
N TYR A 48 -5.80 0.51 -7.47
CA TYR A 48 -6.32 1.15 -8.67
C TYR A 48 -5.92 2.64 -8.77
N GLN A 49 -5.95 3.39 -7.66
CA GLN A 49 -5.55 4.79 -7.65
C GLN A 49 -4.07 5.01 -8.00
N THR A 50 -3.20 4.01 -7.79
CA THR A 50 -1.78 4.10 -8.14
C THR A 50 -1.53 3.99 -9.64
N ASN A 51 -2.51 3.51 -10.41
CA ASN A 51 -2.38 3.22 -11.84
C ASN A 51 -1.21 2.24 -12.15
N ARG A 52 -0.96 1.29 -11.25
CA ARG A 52 0.06 0.24 -11.37
C ARG A 52 -0.54 -1.14 -11.07
N LYS A 53 0.12 -2.18 -11.54
CA LYS A 53 -0.19 -3.57 -11.19
C LYS A 53 0.43 -3.94 -9.84
N GLY A 54 -0.09 -4.96 -9.17
CA GLY A 54 0.51 -5.51 -7.96
C GLY A 54 -0.53 -6.06 -6.99
N TRP A 55 -0.36 -5.81 -5.70
CA TRP A 55 -1.14 -6.46 -4.65
C TRP A 55 -1.83 -5.46 -3.71
N PRO A 56 -3.14 -5.64 -3.42
CA PRO A 56 -3.88 -4.84 -2.45
C PRO A 56 -3.70 -5.33 -1.00
N VAL A 57 -2.78 -6.27 -0.78
CA VAL A 57 -2.51 -6.93 0.50
C VAL A 57 -1.07 -7.39 0.55
N THR A 58 -0.46 -7.35 1.72
CA THR A 58 0.80 -8.04 2.00
C THR A 58 0.48 -9.49 2.36
N ALA A 59 0.32 -10.39 1.38
CA ALA A 59 0.02 -11.80 1.67
C ALA A 59 1.27 -12.64 2.02
N LEU A 60 2.45 -12.10 1.73
CA LEU A 60 3.75 -12.71 1.95
C LEU A 60 4.69 -11.67 2.59
N PRO A 61 5.80 -12.10 3.19
CA PRO A 61 6.87 -11.18 3.59
C PRO A 61 7.28 -10.26 2.42
N LEU A 62 7.54 -8.98 2.71
CA LEU A 62 7.83 -7.99 1.67
C LEU A 62 9.11 -8.31 0.91
N LYS A 63 10.06 -8.96 1.59
CA LYS A 63 11.27 -9.49 0.97
C LYS A 63 10.93 -10.47 -0.16
N GLU A 64 10.06 -11.44 0.11
CA GLU A 64 9.65 -12.45 -0.88
C GLU A 64 8.86 -11.79 -2.01
N LEU A 65 7.95 -10.87 -1.70
CA LEU A 65 7.24 -10.10 -2.72
C LEU A 65 8.20 -9.36 -3.64
N ALA A 66 9.27 -8.76 -3.09
CA ALA A 66 10.25 -8.04 -3.86
C ALA A 66 11.15 -8.96 -4.70
N THR A 67 11.72 -10.01 -4.11
CA THR A 67 12.71 -10.87 -4.79
C THR A 67 12.08 -11.90 -5.71
N ASP A 68 10.97 -12.50 -5.30
CA ASP A 68 10.43 -13.70 -5.96
C ASP A 68 9.25 -13.34 -6.87
N TYR A 69 8.52 -12.26 -6.53
CA TYR A 69 7.35 -11.79 -7.28
C TYR A 69 7.56 -10.45 -7.99
N GLY A 70 8.73 -9.83 -7.83
CA GLY A 70 9.10 -8.61 -8.55
C GLY A 70 8.36 -7.36 -8.09
N ALA A 71 7.91 -7.32 -6.83
CA ALA A 71 7.39 -6.09 -6.23
C ALA A 71 8.50 -5.04 -6.15
N THR A 72 8.24 -3.87 -6.73
CA THR A 72 9.23 -2.79 -6.83
C THR A 72 8.99 -1.67 -5.83
N HIS A 73 7.74 -1.45 -5.44
CA HIS A 73 7.36 -0.32 -4.59
C HIS A 73 6.29 -0.71 -3.57
N PHE A 74 6.31 -0.03 -2.45
CA PHE A 74 5.31 -0.15 -1.39
C PHE A 74 4.65 1.20 -1.17
N VAL A 75 3.33 1.21 -1.08
CA VAL A 75 2.53 2.42 -0.84
C VAL A 75 1.53 2.14 0.27
N SER A 76 1.57 2.90 1.36
CA SER A 76 0.66 2.73 2.50
C SER A 76 0.08 4.06 2.94
N THR A 77 -1.18 4.07 3.39
CA THR A 77 -1.84 5.23 4.02
C THR A 77 -1.88 5.12 5.55
N THR A 78 -1.23 4.11 6.13
CA THR A 78 -1.15 3.87 7.58
C THR A 78 0.30 3.91 8.03
N HIS A 79 0.52 4.12 9.33
CA HIS A 79 1.85 4.05 9.96
C HIS A 79 1.85 2.93 11.01
N ASP A 80 1.42 1.74 10.58
CA ASP A 80 1.43 0.52 11.38
C ASP A 80 2.85 -0.08 11.48
N ASP A 81 2.99 -1.18 12.20
CA ASP A 81 4.28 -1.83 12.42
C ASP A 81 4.96 -2.24 11.12
N LYS A 82 4.19 -2.71 10.13
CA LYS A 82 4.68 -3.06 8.79
C LYS A 82 5.19 -1.84 8.05
N THR A 83 4.42 -0.76 8.01
CA THR A 83 4.82 0.48 7.32
C THR A 83 6.03 1.11 7.99
N ASN A 84 6.05 1.16 9.32
CA ASN A 84 7.20 1.65 10.08
C ASN A 84 8.44 0.77 9.86
N TRP A 85 8.25 -0.55 9.74
CA TRP A 85 9.33 -1.46 9.35
C TRP A 85 9.82 -1.14 7.93
N VAL A 86 8.94 -0.89 6.96
CA VAL A 86 9.35 -0.49 5.60
C VAL A 86 10.17 0.80 5.61
N ILE A 87 9.73 1.83 6.35
CA ILE A 87 10.44 3.12 6.47
C ILE A 87 11.87 2.91 6.98
N ARG A 88 12.09 1.96 7.88
CA ARG A 88 13.42 1.68 8.46
C ARG A 88 14.32 0.89 7.52
N HIS A 89 13.78 0.08 6.63
CA HIS A 89 14.57 -0.93 5.89
C HIS A 89 14.72 -0.65 4.39
N PHE A 90 13.86 0.18 3.81
CA PHE A 90 13.88 0.50 2.38
C PHE A 90 14.09 1.99 2.12
N GLN A 91 14.48 2.34 0.89
CA GLN A 91 14.55 3.74 0.48
C GLN A 91 13.15 4.35 0.43
N VAL A 92 12.88 5.30 1.30
CA VAL A 92 11.65 6.10 1.28
C VAL A 92 11.74 7.17 0.19
N LEU A 93 10.76 7.17 -0.72
CA LEU A 93 10.61 8.20 -1.76
C LEU A 93 9.77 9.37 -1.24
N GLU A 94 8.73 9.07 -0.46
CA GLU A 94 7.89 10.06 0.21
C GLU A 94 7.37 9.51 1.53
N ASN A 95 7.37 10.34 2.58
CA ASN A 95 6.82 10.02 3.89
C ASN A 95 6.23 11.29 4.49
N ASN A 96 4.92 11.29 4.69
CA ASN A 96 4.17 12.38 5.29
C ASN A 96 3.07 11.80 6.21
N PRO A 97 2.37 12.62 7.01
CA PRO A 97 1.37 12.11 7.95
C PRO A 97 0.21 11.31 7.32
N GLY A 98 -0.04 11.49 6.02
CA GLY A 98 -1.11 10.79 5.31
C GLY A 98 -0.67 9.48 4.66
N PHE A 99 0.54 9.41 4.10
CA PHE A 99 1.00 8.23 3.38
C PHE A 99 2.52 8.10 3.29
N VAL A 100 2.94 6.90 2.89
CA VAL A 100 4.33 6.52 2.68
C VAL A 100 4.47 5.82 1.33
N ILE A 101 5.51 6.19 0.58
CA ILE A 101 5.94 5.54 -0.66
C ILE A 101 7.41 5.13 -0.49
N ALA A 102 7.71 3.85 -0.68
CA ALA A 102 9.06 3.31 -0.58
C ALA A 102 9.43 2.46 -1.82
N ASP A 103 10.71 2.46 -2.15
CA ASP A 103 11.33 1.64 -3.19
C ASP A 103 11.86 0.35 -2.58
N LEU A 104 11.20 -0.78 -2.91
CA LEU A 104 11.53 -2.11 -2.40
C LEU A 104 12.79 -2.70 -3.05
N THR A 105 13.28 -2.12 -4.14
CA THR A 105 14.50 -2.59 -4.82
C THR A 105 15.78 -2.10 -4.13
N LYS A 106 15.66 -1.12 -3.22
CA LYS A 106 16.79 -0.50 -2.53
C LYS A 106 16.66 -0.67 -1.03
N VAL A 107 17.38 -1.66 -0.54
CA VAL A 107 17.48 -1.99 0.89
C VAL A 107 18.51 -1.07 1.56
N VAL A 108 18.11 -0.41 2.64
CA VAL A 108 18.95 0.48 3.45
C VAL A 108 19.48 -0.24 4.69
N ASN A 109 18.67 -1.11 5.30
CA ASN A 109 19.01 -1.87 6.50
C ASN A 109 18.61 -3.36 6.35
N SER A 110 19.13 -4.23 7.23
CA SER A 110 18.84 -5.67 7.21
C SER A 110 17.34 -5.97 7.20
N LEU A 111 16.86 -6.85 6.30
CA LEU A 111 15.44 -7.22 6.17
C LEU A 111 14.98 -8.24 7.25
N GLU A 112 15.62 -8.26 8.41
CA GLU A 112 15.23 -9.10 9.53
C GLU A 112 14.03 -8.50 10.29
N GLY A 113 13.22 -9.37 10.91
CA GLY A 113 12.08 -8.94 11.72
C GLY A 113 10.95 -8.28 10.92
N ASP A 114 10.76 -8.69 9.65
CA ASP A 114 9.59 -8.29 8.86
C ASP A 114 8.30 -8.73 9.59
N PRO A 115 7.40 -7.78 9.95
CA PRO A 115 6.15 -8.13 10.63
C PRO A 115 5.29 -9.08 9.78
N GLU A 116 4.61 -10.00 10.47
CA GLU A 116 3.71 -10.96 9.83
C GLU A 116 2.60 -10.23 9.04
N PRO A 117 2.18 -10.82 7.89
CA PRO A 117 1.18 -10.26 6.98
C PRO A 117 -0.22 -10.11 7.57
#